data_AF-A0A2W7AQM5-F1
#
_entry.id   AF-A0A2W7AQM5-F1
#
_cell.length_a   1.000
_cell.length_b   1.000
_cell.length_c   1.000
_cell.angle_alpha   90.00
_cell.angle_beta   90.00
_cell.angle_gamma   90.00
#
_symmetry.space_group_name_H-M   'P 1'
#
loop_
_entity.id
_entity.type
_entity.pdbx_description
1 polymer ?
#
loop_
_entity_poly.entity_id
_entity_poly.type
_entity_poly.pdbx_seq_one_letter_code
_entity_poly.pdbx_strand_id
1 'polypeptide(L)'
;MTYEIALTDKARDFYKFASPAIAKKLARCFSTLEQTPYQHPNIKALKGKLSGFYRFRAGDYRVVYEVNEQSKQVRVTNIAHRSDVYDG
;
A
#
# COMPACT_ATOMS: atom_id res chain seq x y z
N MET A 1 17.54 0.54 6.63
CA MET A 1 17.45 0.13 5.21
C MET A 1 16.21 0.79 4.65
N THR A 2 16.30 1.38 3.46
CA THR A 2 15.17 2.09 2.83
C THR A 2 14.71 1.28 1.63
N TYR A 3 13.42 0.97 1.55
CA TYR A 3 12.80 0.32 0.40
C TYR A 3 12.37 1.38 -0.62
N GLU A 4 12.48 1.07 -1.91
CA GLU A 4 11.90 1.89 -2.98
C GLU A 4 10.41 1.60 -3.14
N ILE A 5 9.58 2.63 -3.30
CA ILE A 5 8.14 2.48 -3.55
C ILE A 5 7.88 2.44 -5.06
N ALA A 6 7.41 1.30 -5.55
CA ALA A 6 6.98 1.13 -6.93
C ALA A 6 5.45 1.06 -7.01
N LEU A 7 4.84 1.98 -7.76
CA LEU A 7 3.40 1.97 -8.00
C LEU A 7 3.09 1.30 -9.35
N THR A 8 2.18 0.33 -9.33
CA THR A 8 1.48 -0.11 -10.56
C THR A 8 0.74 1.06 -11.20
N ASP A 9 0.42 0.98 -12.50
CA ASP A 9 -0.27 2.07 -13.20
C ASP A 9 -1.59 2.44 -12.53
N LYS A 10 -2.39 1.43 -12.12
CA LYS A 10 -3.62 1.63 -11.37
C LYS A 10 -3.40 2.41 -10.05
N ALA A 11 -2.39 2.03 -9.28
CA ALA A 11 -2.08 2.70 -8.01
C ALA A 11 -1.52 4.12 -8.23
N ARG A 12 -0.73 4.31 -9.29
CA ARG A 12 -0.19 5.61 -9.69
C ARG A 12 -1.30 6.55 -10.11
N ASP A 13 -2.23 6.09 -10.94
CA ASP A 13 -3.38 6.88 -11.38
C ASP A 13 -4.28 7.25 -10.20
N PHE A 14 -4.59 6.28 -9.33
CA PHE A 14 -5.34 6.58 -8.10
C PHE A 14 -4.67 7.69 -7.29
N TYR A 15 -3.36 7.59 -7.06
CA TYR A 15 -2.61 8.57 -6.29
C TYR A 15 -2.58 9.94 -6.98
N LYS A 16 -2.41 9.98 -8.31
CA LYS A 16 -2.39 11.20 -9.12
C LYS A 16 -3.69 11.99 -9.04
N PHE A 17 -4.83 11.29 -9.05
CA PHE A 17 -6.16 11.91 -9.01
C PHE A 17 -6.76 11.99 -7.60
N ALA A 18 -6.03 11.53 -6.58
CA ALA A 18 -6.46 11.62 -5.19
C ALA A 18 -6.59 13.09 -4.75
N SER A 19 -7.61 13.38 -3.93
CA SER A 19 -7.70 14.70 -3.31
C SER A 19 -6.48 14.99 -2.43
N PRO A 20 -6.12 16.27 -2.18
CA PRO A 20 -4.94 16.60 -1.38
C PRO A 20 -4.90 15.94 -0.01
N ALA A 21 -6.07 15.78 0.64
CA ALA A 21 -6.19 15.10 1.92
C ALA A 21 -5.88 13.60 1.83
N ILE A 22 -6.32 12.94 0.76
CA ILE A 22 -6.05 11.52 0.52
C ILE A 22 -4.59 11.32 0.14
N ALA A 23 -4.07 12.12 -0.80
CA ALA A 23 -2.67 12.07 -1.22
C ALA A 23 -1.72 12.24 -0.02
N LYS A 24 -2.01 13.17 0.90
CA LYS A 24 -1.22 13.35 2.14
C LYS A 24 -1.22 12.10 3.04
N LYS A 25 -2.35 11.39 3.14
CA LYS A 25 -2.42 10.12 3.90
C LYS A 25 -1.61 9.01 3.22
N LEU A 26 -1.68 8.93 1.89
CA LEU A 26 -0.92 7.95 1.11
C LEU A 26 0.58 8.22 1.12
N ALA A 27 1.01 9.48 1.03
CA ALA A 27 2.42 9.85 1.16
C ALA A 27 3.00 9.42 2.51
N ARG A 28 2.27 9.64 3.61
CA ARG A 28 2.67 9.15 4.94
C ARG A 28 2.76 7.63 5.00
N CYS A 29 1.81 6.93 4.37
CA CYS A 29 1.86 5.48 4.24
C CYS A 29 3.14 5.05 3.50
N PHE A 30 3.45 5.66 2.36
CA PHE A 30 4.64 5.34 1.58
C PHE A 30 5.93 5.56 2.38
N SER A 31 6.07 6.69 3.09
CA SER A 31 7.23 6.92 3.96
C SER A 31 7.37 5.89 5.08
N THR A 32 6.26 5.35 5.60
CA THR A 32 6.34 4.22 6.54
C THR A 32 6.81 2.94 5.85
N LEU A 33 6.26 2.63 4.67
CA LEU A 33 6.61 1.43 3.91
C LEU A 33 8.07 1.44 3.43
N GLU A 34 8.64 2.61 3.14
CA GLU A 34 10.07 2.77 2.85
C GLU A 34 10.95 2.30 4.02
N GLN A 35 10.48 2.40 5.26
CA GLN A 35 11.30 2.09 6.45
C GLN A 35 10.96 0.73 7.07
N THR A 36 9.67 0.44 7.23
CA THR A 36 9.17 -0.74 7.96
C THR A 36 7.98 -1.39 7.23
N PRO A 37 8.20 -2.00 6.05
CA PRO A 37 7.11 -2.53 5.23
C PRO A 37 6.42 -3.76 5.82
N TYR A 38 6.91 -4.32 6.93
CA TYR A 38 6.30 -5.48 7.60
C TYR A 38 5.69 -5.15 8.96
N GLN A 39 6.18 -4.10 9.62
CA GLN A 39 5.94 -3.87 11.05
C GLN A 39 5.45 -2.44 11.28
N HIS A 40 4.14 -2.31 11.37
CA HIS A 40 3.45 -1.10 11.77
C HIS A 40 2.03 -1.46 12.23
N PRO A 41 1.41 -0.75 13.21
CA PRO A 41 0.05 -1.06 13.67
C PRO A 41 -1.02 -1.10 12.56
N ASN A 42 -0.79 -0.37 11.46
CA ASN A 42 -1.68 -0.33 10.31
C ASN A 42 -1.41 -1.41 9.26
N ILE A 43 -0.33 -2.18 9.38
CA ILE A 43 0.06 -3.24 8.45
C ILE A 43 -0.52 -4.57 8.93
N LYS A 44 -1.10 -5.34 8.00
CA LYS A 44 -1.44 -6.75 8.21
C LYS A 44 -1.02 -7.57 7.00
N ALA A 45 -0.40 -8.72 7.24
CA ALA A 45 -0.21 -9.74 6.22
C ALA A 45 -1.58 -10.28 5.77
N LEU A 46 -1.75 -10.40 4.45
CA LEU A 46 -2.92 -11.03 3.86
C LEU A 46 -2.75 -12.56 3.86
N LYS A 47 -3.87 -13.28 3.78
CA LYS A 47 -3.92 -14.74 3.89
C LYS A 47 -4.63 -15.34 2.66
N GLY A 48 -4.52 -16.67 2.51
CA GLY A 48 -5.18 -17.40 1.42
C GLY A 48 -4.56 -17.07 0.07
N LYS A 49 -5.39 -16.79 -0.95
CA LYS A 49 -4.94 -16.47 -2.32
C LYS A 49 -4.02 -15.24 -2.40
N LEU A 50 -4.04 -14.37 -1.39
CA LEU A 50 -3.21 -13.18 -1.29
C LEU A 50 -2.05 -13.36 -0.28
N SER A 51 -1.69 -14.59 0.07
CA SER A 51 -0.49 -14.84 0.87
C SER A 51 0.75 -14.28 0.17
N GLY A 52 1.64 -13.63 0.92
CA GLY A 52 2.78 -12.88 0.39
C GLY A 52 2.50 -11.39 0.18
N PHE A 53 1.23 -10.98 0.18
CA PHE A 53 0.83 -9.58 0.18
C PHE A 53 0.57 -9.06 1.59
N TYR A 54 0.64 -7.74 1.71
CA TYR A 54 0.38 -6.98 2.91
C TYR A 54 -0.64 -5.89 2.61
N ARG A 55 -1.29 -5.40 3.66
CA ARG A 55 -2.22 -4.30 3.59
C ARG A 55 -1.93 -3.26 4.66
N PHE A 56 -1.69 -2.03 4.23
CA PHE A 56 -1.61 -0.85 5.10
C PHE A 56 -2.96 -0.12 5.16
N ARG A 57 -3.45 0.21 6.36
CA ARG A 57 -4.63 1.07 6.55
C ARG A 57 -4.23 2.55 6.64
N ALA A 58 -4.61 3.35 5.66
CA ALA A 58 -4.41 4.80 5.61
C ALA A 58 -5.75 5.54 5.81
N GLY A 59 -6.26 5.52 7.05
CA GLY A 59 -7.59 6.03 7.37
C GLY A 59 -8.70 5.17 6.74
N ASP A 60 -9.38 5.73 5.74
CA ASP A 60 -10.45 5.07 4.99
C ASP A 60 -9.96 4.36 3.74
N TYR A 61 -8.66 4.38 3.46
CA TYR A 61 -8.07 3.69 2.32
C TYR A 61 -7.22 2.51 2.78
N ARG A 62 -7.16 1.49 1.93
CA ARG A 62 -6.29 0.32 2.08
C ARG A 62 -5.31 0.30 0.93
N VAL A 63 -4.04 0.23 1.26
CA VAL A 63 -2.93 0.05 0.30
C VAL A 63 -2.51 -1.41 0.35
N VAL A 64 -2.67 -2.12 -0.76
CA VAL A 64 -2.19 -3.51 -0.91
C VAL A 64 -0.86 -3.48 -1.63
N TYR A 65 0.12 -4.20 -1.08
CA TYR A 65 1.47 -4.25 -1.59
C TYR A 65 2.14 -5.58 -1.31
N GLU A 66 3.24 -5.84 -2.00
CA GLU A 66 4.19 -6.90 -1.72
C GLU A 66 5.59 -6.31 -1.56
N VAL A 67 6.49 -7.07 -0.97
CA VAL A 67 7.87 -6.65 -0.71
C VAL A 67 8.82 -7.60 -1.43
N ASN A 68 9.67 -7.05 -2.29
CA ASN A 68 10.79 -7.76 -2.88
C ASN A 68 12.05 -7.47 -2.06
N GLU A 69 12.48 -8.49 -1.30
CA GLU A 69 13.67 -8.39 -0.45
C GLU A 69 14.98 -8.30 -1.23
N GLN A 70 15.05 -8.90 -2.42
CA GLN A 70 16.25 -8.90 -3.24
C GLN A 70 16.52 -7.51 -3.81
N SER A 71 15.49 -6.85 -4.33
CA SER A 71 15.59 -5.51 -4.92
C SER A 71 15.33 -4.38 -3.92
N LYS A 72 15.00 -4.71 -2.66
CA LYS A 72 14.55 -3.74 -1.64
C LYS A 72 13.45 -2.83 -2.17
N GLN A 73 12.42 -3.43 -2.79
CA GLN A 73 11.31 -2.69 -3.38
C GLN A 73 9.98 -3.09 -2.72
N VAL A 74 9.13 -2.11 -2.48
CA VAL A 74 7.73 -2.30 -2.08
C VAL A 74 6.86 -1.98 -3.30
N ARG A 75 6.22 -3.01 -3.86
CA ARG A 75 5.34 -2.85 -5.02
C ARG A 75 3.89 -2.70 -4.59
N VAL A 76 3.33 -1.51 -4.75
CA VAL A 76 1.93 -1.20 -4.45
C VAL A 76 1.05 -1.61 -5.62
N THR A 77 0.21 -2.62 -5.39
CA THR A 77 -0.64 -3.23 -6.43
C THR A 77 -2.04 -2.64 -6.48
N ASN A 78 -2.56 -2.13 -5.36
CA ASN A 78 -3.89 -1.54 -5.33
C ASN A 78 -4.06 -0.52 -4.19
N ILE A 79 -4.85 0.52 -4.43
CA ILE A 79 -5.31 1.49 -3.42
C ILE A 79 -6.82 1.56 -3.54
N ALA A 80 -7.54 1.20 -2.48
CA ALA A 80 -8.99 1.11 -2.51
C ALA A 80 -9.62 1.70 -1.24
N HIS A 81 -10.85 2.20 -1.36
CA HIS A 81 -11.59 2.69 -0.20
C HIS A 81 -12.01 1.52 0.70
N ARG A 82 -12.19 1.76 2.00
CA ARG A 82 -12.54 0.72 2.99
C ARG A 82 -13.90 0.08 2.72
N SER A 83 -14.77 0.85 2.07
CA SER A 83 -16.14 0.48 1.69
C SER A 83 -16.22 -0.24 0.35
N ASP A 84 -15.15 -0.20 -0.47
CA ASP A 84 -14.99 -1.15 -1.58
C ASP A 84 -14.60 -2.48 -0.97
N VAL A 85 -15.57 -3.12 -0.33
CA VAL A 85 -15.45 -4.46 0.21
C VAL A 85 -15.73 -5.39 -0.95
N TYR A 86 -14.74 -5.57 -1.82
CA TYR A 86 -14.72 -6.59 -2.87
C TYR A 86 -16.07 -6.70 -3.61
N ASP A 87 -16.31 -5.82 -4.57
CA ASP A 87 -17.18 -6.23 -5.68
C ASP A 87 -16.52 -7.48 -6.29
N GLY A 88 -17.14 -8.63 -6.00
CA GLY A 88 -16.75 -9.93 -6.50
C GLY A 88 -17.08 -10.10 -7.97
#